data_AF-A0A974TER6-F1
#
_entry.id   AF-A0A974TER6-F1
#
_cell.length_a   1.000
_cell.length_b   1.000
_cell.length_c   1.000
_cell.angle_alpha   90.00
_cell.angle_beta   90.00
_cell.angle_gamma   90.00
#
_symmetry.space_group_name_H-M   'P 1'
#
loop_
_entity.id
_entity.type
_entity.pdbx_description
1 polymer ?
#
loop_
_entity_poly.entity_id
_entity_poly.type
_entity_poly.pdbx_seq_one_letter_code
_entity_poly.pdbx_strand_id
1 'polypeptide(L)'
;MLKHASALKLRHFRNLALAISALSVIVSMPEETKAASEGPQPVYINGSWVVRKADTYPNKRIYRRYSFTKDIEMPNVMLLQCPKDPGKHVHFSLEMRRVGPIDKVFNSEFENFNARFLVDGRHSFTLPGEFIKTELFFDRTPDTAEDFDEVIRASEFQARFGHQEVRVIFKVMPEFTKALPELLQAMKAGPVSVLTTDEAIRDCRRYRGER
;
A
#
# COMPACT_ATOMS: atom_id res chain seq x y z
N MET A 1 47.98 41.82 25.17
CA MET A 1 47.88 41.46 23.73
C MET A 1 47.89 39.93 23.65
N LEU A 2 46.75 39.30 23.36
CA LEU A 2 46.43 38.67 22.05
C LEU A 2 47.44 37.52 21.76
N LYS A 3 47.11 36.22 21.71
CA LYS A 3 45.92 35.54 21.15
C LYS A 3 45.73 34.12 21.72
N HIS A 4 44.47 33.70 21.70
CA HIS A 4 43.93 32.35 21.90
C HIS A 4 44.09 31.42 20.67
N ALA A 5 43.84 30.13 20.94
CA ALA A 5 43.42 29.04 20.04
C ALA A 5 44.55 28.40 19.20
N SER A 6 44.68 27.08 19.02
CA SER A 6 43.66 26.02 18.95
C SER A 6 44.26 24.66 19.29
N ALA A 7 43.60 23.89 20.16
CA ALA A 7 43.80 22.45 20.31
C ALA A 7 42.44 21.77 20.19
N LEU A 8 41.99 21.51 18.96
CA LEU A 8 40.82 20.69 18.71
C LEU A 8 40.92 20.07 17.31
N LYS A 9 41.34 18.81 17.23
CA LYS A 9 40.98 17.84 16.17
C LYS A 9 41.78 16.58 16.39
N LEU A 10 41.22 15.60 17.11
CA LEU A 10 41.49 14.18 16.84
C LEU A 10 40.51 13.27 17.61
N ARG A 11 39.20 13.47 17.43
CA ARG A 11 38.19 12.49 17.87
C ARG A 11 36.97 12.56 16.98
N HIS A 12 37.06 12.18 15.71
CA HIS A 12 35.89 12.02 14.83
C HIS A 12 36.11 10.98 13.71
N PHE A 13 36.71 9.83 14.02
CA PHE A 13 36.79 8.70 13.07
C PHE A 13 36.66 7.33 13.76
N ARG A 14 35.68 7.18 14.65
CA ARG A 14 35.31 5.85 15.18
C ARG A 14 33.81 5.51 15.14
N ASN A 15 32.96 6.41 14.62
CA ASN A 15 31.51 6.15 14.53
C ASN A 15 31.00 5.87 13.11
N LEU A 16 31.88 5.50 12.17
CA LEU A 16 31.46 5.07 10.81
C LEU A 16 31.46 3.54 10.62
N ALA A 17 31.75 2.77 11.67
CA ALA A 17 31.79 1.31 11.61
C ALA A 17 30.57 0.61 12.27
N LEU A 18 29.63 1.37 12.85
CA LEU A 18 28.40 0.82 13.44
C LEU A 18 27.15 1.00 12.57
N ALA A 19 27.28 1.58 11.37
CA ALA A 19 26.16 1.85 10.46
C ALA A 19 25.99 0.77 9.36
N ILE A 20 26.79 -0.29 9.36
CA ILE A 20 26.75 -1.35 8.32
C ILE A 20 26.14 -2.66 8.85
N SER A 21 25.81 -2.75 10.14
CA SER A 21 25.23 -3.97 10.73
C SER A 21 23.69 -4.03 10.71
N ALA A 22 23.01 -2.98 10.23
CA ALA A 22 21.55 -2.98 10.07
C ALA A 22 21.07 -3.48 8.69
N LEU A 23 21.99 -3.67 7.74
CA LEU A 23 21.70 -4.19 6.39
C LEU A 23 21.71 -5.73 6.30
N SER A 24 21.91 -6.42 7.42
CA SER A 24 22.01 -7.89 7.47
C SER A 24 20.66 -8.60 7.60
N VAL A 25 19.56 -7.87 7.75
CA VAL A 25 18.21 -8.45 7.61
C VAL A 25 17.80 -8.38 6.13
N ILE A 26 18.64 -8.95 5.27
CA ILE A 26 18.14 -9.54 4.04
C ILE A 26 17.33 -10.74 4.54
N VAL A 27 16.03 -10.52 4.77
CA VAL A 27 15.07 -11.61 4.83
C VAL A 27 15.35 -12.42 3.57
N SER A 28 15.84 -13.64 3.76
CA SER A 28 15.96 -14.63 2.72
C SER A 28 14.58 -14.75 2.09
N MET A 29 14.39 -14.04 0.97
CA MET A 29 13.27 -14.33 0.09
C MET A 29 13.39 -15.83 -0.21
N PRO A 30 12.30 -16.61 -0.10
CA PRO A 30 12.37 -18.02 -0.47
C PRO A 30 12.96 -18.08 -1.88
N GLU A 31 14.06 -18.81 -1.99
CA GLU A 31 14.75 -19.04 -3.25
C GLU A 31 13.79 -19.86 -4.12
N GLU A 32 13.01 -19.16 -4.95
CA GLU A 32 12.17 -19.79 -5.96
C GLU A 32 13.07 -20.59 -6.88
N THR A 33 13.06 -21.90 -6.67
CA THR A 33 13.60 -22.88 -7.59
C THR A 33 12.95 -22.59 -8.94
N LYS A 34 13.77 -22.19 -9.92
CA LYS A 34 13.32 -21.85 -11.28
C LYS A 34 12.61 -23.05 -11.92
N ALA A 35 11.30 -23.13 -11.73
CA ALA A 35 10.37 -23.74 -12.66
C ALA A 35 9.55 -22.60 -13.26
N ALA A 36 9.49 -22.53 -14.58
CA ALA A 36 8.76 -21.51 -15.31
C ALA A 36 7.31 -21.41 -14.79
N SER A 37 6.92 -20.28 -14.22
CA SER A 37 5.51 -19.98 -13.98
C SER A 37 5.09 -18.85 -14.90
N GLU A 38 4.40 -19.22 -15.99
CA GLU A 38 3.64 -18.30 -16.83
C GLU A 38 2.35 -17.88 -16.10
N GLY A 39 2.52 -17.27 -14.93
CA GLY A 39 1.43 -16.76 -14.11
C GLY A 39 1.71 -15.32 -13.69
N PRO A 40 0.67 -14.50 -13.46
CA PRO A 40 0.85 -13.15 -12.93
C PRO A 40 1.58 -13.23 -11.58
N GLN A 41 2.72 -12.54 -11.49
CA GLN A 41 3.52 -12.46 -10.28
C GLN A 41 2.70 -11.79 -9.16
N PRO A 42 2.68 -12.34 -7.94
CA PRO A 42 1.94 -11.75 -6.84
C PRO A 42 2.51 -10.39 -6.45
N VAL A 43 1.61 -9.46 -6.10
CA VAL A 43 1.93 -8.16 -5.54
C VAL A 43 1.96 -8.31 -4.01
N TYR A 44 3.15 -8.27 -3.43
CA TYR A 44 3.32 -8.34 -1.98
C TYR A 44 3.19 -6.95 -1.37
N ILE A 45 2.28 -6.80 -0.40
CA ILE A 45 1.93 -5.52 0.23
C ILE A 45 2.09 -5.61 1.74
N ASN A 46 2.42 -4.50 2.41
CA ASN A 46 2.54 -4.54 3.87
C ASN A 46 1.19 -4.72 4.58
N GLY A 47 1.26 -5.26 5.80
CA GLY A 47 0.10 -5.48 6.68
C GLY A 47 -0.66 -4.23 7.13
N SER A 48 0.03 -3.10 7.25
CA SER A 48 -0.50 -1.90 7.90
C SER A 48 -0.89 -0.78 6.95
N TRP A 49 -1.80 0.05 7.39
CA TRP A 49 -2.24 1.26 6.71
C TRP A 49 -1.42 2.45 7.17
N VAL A 50 -0.80 3.15 6.21
CA VAL A 50 0.00 4.34 6.47
C VAL A 50 -0.82 5.59 6.21
N VAL A 51 -0.88 6.45 7.22
CA VAL A 51 -1.44 7.80 7.13
C VAL A 51 -0.31 8.80 7.24
N ARG A 52 -0.11 9.62 6.21
CA ARG A 52 0.88 10.70 6.24
C ARG A 52 0.26 11.93 6.90
N LYS A 53 0.83 12.39 8.01
CA LYS A 53 0.36 13.60 8.70
C LYS A 53 0.71 14.88 7.92
N ALA A 54 1.74 14.82 7.07
CA ALA A 54 2.10 15.91 6.17
C ALA A 54 1.04 16.16 5.08
N ASP A 55 0.25 15.13 4.74
CA ASP A 55 -0.81 15.25 3.75
C ASP A 55 -2.07 15.81 4.44
N THR A 56 -2.19 17.13 4.52
CA THR A 56 -3.36 17.77 5.11
C THR A 56 -4.44 17.99 4.06
N TYR A 57 -5.44 17.11 4.06
CA TYR A 57 -6.67 17.31 3.30
C TYR A 57 -7.83 17.62 4.28
N PRO A 58 -8.49 18.79 4.16
CA PRO A 58 -9.54 19.17 5.10
C PRO A 58 -10.80 18.29 4.99
N ASN A 59 -11.00 17.66 3.82
CA ASN A 59 -12.22 16.97 3.44
C ASN A 59 -12.04 15.46 3.19
N LYS A 60 -10.85 14.90 3.39
CA LYS A 60 -10.60 13.46 3.28
C LYS A 60 -9.40 13.01 4.11
N ARG A 61 -9.36 11.72 4.43
CA ARG A 61 -8.15 11.01 4.86
C ARG A 61 -7.78 9.96 3.82
N ILE A 62 -6.48 9.74 3.66
CA ILE A 62 -5.94 8.75 2.73
C ILE A 62 -5.05 7.81 3.52
N TYR A 63 -5.43 6.53 3.52
CA TYR A 63 -4.64 5.44 4.08
C TYR A 63 -3.99 4.69 2.92
N ARG A 64 -2.75 4.24 3.10
CA ARG A 64 -1.95 3.63 2.02
C ARG A 64 -1.37 2.30 2.47
N ARG A 65 -1.40 1.31 1.58
CA ARG A 65 -0.53 0.14 1.62
C ARG A 65 0.43 0.20 0.45
N TYR A 66 1.66 -0.15 0.73
CA TYR A 66 2.76 -0.12 -0.21
C TYR A 66 3.15 -1.53 -0.57
N SER A 67 3.53 -1.73 -1.83
CA SER A 67 4.21 -2.96 -2.20
C SER A 67 5.69 -2.87 -1.91
N PHE A 68 6.30 -4.05 -1.75
CA PHE A 68 7.73 -4.20 -1.59
C PHE A 68 8.25 -4.83 -2.87
N THR A 69 9.07 -4.09 -3.59
CA THR A 69 9.79 -4.60 -4.75
C THR A 69 11.23 -4.90 -4.35
N LYS A 70 11.99 -5.59 -5.22
CA LYS A 70 13.43 -5.80 -4.99
C LYS A 70 14.21 -4.50 -5.01
N ASP A 71 13.62 -3.46 -5.60
CA ASP A 71 14.12 -2.10 -5.61
C ASP A 71 13.64 -1.37 -4.35
N ILE A 72 14.38 -0.36 -3.88
CA ILE A 72 14.02 0.47 -2.72
C ILE A 72 12.72 1.27 -2.98
N GLU A 73 12.16 1.19 -4.19
CA GLU A 73 10.87 1.76 -4.53
C GLU A 73 9.73 0.99 -3.82
N MET A 74 9.02 1.70 -2.95
CA MET A 74 7.76 1.29 -2.34
C MET A 74 6.60 2.01 -3.02
N PRO A 75 6.11 1.54 -4.18
CA PRO A 75 4.96 2.18 -4.79
C PRO A 75 3.73 1.94 -3.94
N ASN A 76 2.90 2.97 -3.85
CA ASN A 76 1.56 2.83 -3.32
C ASN A 76 0.77 1.95 -4.27
N VAL A 77 0.16 0.89 -3.75
CA VAL A 77 -0.58 -0.08 -4.56
C VAL A 77 -2.02 -0.20 -4.12
N MET A 78 -2.34 0.25 -2.91
CA MET A 78 -3.71 0.24 -2.42
C MET A 78 -3.94 1.48 -1.56
N LEU A 79 -4.96 2.26 -1.95
CA LEU A 79 -5.38 3.43 -1.23
C LEU A 79 -6.76 3.19 -0.67
N LEU A 80 -6.99 3.58 0.58
CA LEU A 80 -8.34 3.74 1.13
C LEU A 80 -8.57 5.23 1.31
N GLN A 81 -9.55 5.78 0.59
CA GLN A 81 -9.94 7.17 0.69
C GLN A 81 -11.20 7.29 1.52
N CYS A 82 -11.09 8.05 2.61
CA CYS A 82 -12.16 8.27 3.57
C CYS A 82 -12.56 9.74 3.53
N PRO A 83 -13.59 10.12 2.73
CA PRO A 83 -14.07 11.49 2.71
C PRO A 83 -14.69 11.85 4.06
N LYS A 84 -14.56 13.11 4.47
CA LYS A 84 -15.12 13.63 5.74
C LYS A 84 -16.65 13.69 5.71
N ASP A 85 -17.20 13.96 4.53
CA ASP A 85 -18.64 14.05 4.29
C ASP A 85 -19.27 12.63 4.36
N PRO A 86 -20.19 12.37 5.30
CA PRO A 86 -20.84 11.07 5.41
C PRO A 86 -21.71 10.73 4.20
N GLY A 87 -22.16 11.72 3.42
CA GLY A 87 -22.92 11.52 2.19
C GLY A 87 -22.07 11.00 1.01
N LYS A 88 -20.74 10.93 1.16
CA LYS A 88 -19.83 10.35 0.17
C LYS A 88 -19.37 8.97 0.59
N HIS A 89 -19.27 8.06 -0.37
CA HIS A 89 -18.75 6.72 -0.15
C HIS A 89 -17.26 6.76 0.18
N VAL A 90 -16.87 5.91 1.14
CA VAL A 90 -15.48 5.49 1.29
C VAL A 90 -15.16 4.63 0.08
N HIS A 91 -13.96 4.73 -0.48
CA HIS A 91 -13.56 3.88 -1.59
C HIS A 91 -12.13 3.41 -1.41
N PHE A 92 -11.79 2.28 -2.03
CA PHE A 92 -10.41 1.92 -2.21
C PHE A 92 -10.02 1.97 -3.68
N SER A 93 -8.75 2.26 -3.96
CA SER A 93 -8.18 2.13 -5.29
C SER A 93 -6.98 1.20 -5.30
N LEU A 94 -6.80 0.48 -6.41
CA LEU A 94 -5.63 -0.32 -6.71
C LEU A 94 -4.82 0.35 -7.83
N GLU A 95 -3.56 0.67 -7.58
CA GLU A 95 -2.67 1.29 -8.58
C GLU A 95 -2.02 0.21 -9.45
N MET A 96 -2.32 0.25 -10.74
CA MET A 96 -2.02 -0.82 -11.69
C MET A 96 -0.81 -0.54 -12.56
N ARG A 97 -0.26 0.69 -12.56
CA ARG A 97 0.88 1.07 -13.43
C ARG A 97 2.08 0.15 -13.29
N ARG A 98 2.28 -0.43 -12.12
CA ARG A 98 3.41 -1.35 -11.81
C ARG A 98 3.00 -2.82 -11.79
N VAL A 99 1.71 -3.10 -11.95
CA VAL A 99 1.13 -4.46 -11.82
C VAL A 99 1.04 -5.15 -13.17
N GLY A 100 0.84 -4.39 -14.26
CA GLY A 100 0.82 -4.92 -15.62
C GLY A 100 0.47 -3.86 -16.66
N PRO A 101 0.46 -4.21 -17.97
CA PRO A 101 0.10 -3.29 -19.05
C PRO A 101 -1.41 -3.04 -19.05
N ILE A 102 -1.88 -2.19 -18.14
CA ILE A 102 -3.30 -1.88 -17.94
C ILE A 102 -3.95 -1.24 -19.18
N ASP A 103 -3.13 -0.58 -20.00
CA ASP A 103 -3.47 -0.01 -21.31
C ASP A 103 -3.92 -1.07 -22.34
N LYS A 104 -3.59 -2.34 -22.13
CA LYS A 104 -4.06 -3.45 -22.96
C LYS A 104 -5.32 -4.13 -22.41
N VAL A 105 -5.73 -3.76 -21.20
CA VAL A 105 -6.84 -4.40 -20.45
C VAL A 105 -8.13 -3.62 -20.63
N PHE A 106 -8.02 -2.30 -20.64
CA PHE A 106 -9.12 -1.35 -20.83
C PHE A 106 -8.92 -0.56 -22.11
N ASN A 107 -10.00 -0.25 -22.82
CA ASN A 107 -9.94 0.46 -24.10
C ASN A 107 -10.02 1.99 -23.95
N SER A 108 -10.32 2.46 -22.75
CA SER A 108 -10.50 3.87 -22.39
C SER A 108 -9.79 4.16 -21.07
N GLU A 109 -9.31 5.39 -20.88
CA GLU A 109 -8.79 5.85 -19.57
C GLU A 109 -9.90 6.07 -18.53
N PHE A 110 -11.17 5.91 -18.90
CA PHE A 110 -12.32 6.00 -18.02
C PHE A 110 -13.37 4.96 -18.44
N GLU A 111 -13.58 3.92 -17.63
CA GLU A 111 -14.46 2.80 -17.97
C GLU A 111 -15.07 2.14 -16.73
N ASN A 112 -16.35 1.78 -16.79
CA ASN A 112 -17.01 0.98 -15.76
C ASN A 112 -16.78 -0.52 -16.01
N PHE A 113 -16.54 -1.29 -14.96
CA PHE A 113 -16.37 -2.74 -15.07
C PHE A 113 -16.84 -3.47 -13.81
N ASN A 114 -16.90 -4.79 -13.88
CA ASN A 114 -17.14 -5.66 -12.72
C ASN A 114 -15.87 -6.47 -12.45
N ALA A 115 -15.27 -6.32 -11.27
CA ALA A 115 -14.17 -7.20 -10.84
C ALA A 115 -14.72 -8.39 -10.06
N ARG A 116 -14.23 -9.58 -10.40
CA ARG A 116 -14.44 -10.77 -9.58
C ARG A 116 -13.29 -10.90 -8.58
N PHE A 117 -13.63 -10.96 -7.31
CA PHE A 117 -12.69 -11.16 -6.21
C PHE A 117 -12.72 -12.60 -5.72
N LEU A 118 -11.57 -13.10 -5.28
CA LEU A 118 -11.43 -14.29 -4.44
C LEU A 118 -10.60 -13.92 -3.22
N VAL A 119 -11.21 -13.93 -2.04
CA VAL A 119 -10.60 -13.50 -0.78
C VAL A 119 -10.21 -14.72 0.06
N ASP A 120 -8.96 -14.73 0.53
CA ASP A 120 -8.34 -15.78 1.35
C ASP A 120 -8.58 -17.22 0.83
N GLY A 121 -8.71 -17.38 -0.50
CA GLY A 121 -8.98 -18.65 -1.16
C GLY A 121 -10.34 -19.29 -0.87
N ARG A 122 -11.27 -18.57 -0.22
CA ARG A 122 -12.53 -19.15 0.32
C ARG A 122 -13.78 -18.53 -0.26
N HIS A 123 -13.85 -17.20 -0.29
CA HIS A 123 -15.07 -16.47 -0.67
C HIS A 123 -14.83 -15.72 -1.98
N SER A 124 -15.79 -15.82 -2.90
CA SER A 124 -15.73 -15.09 -4.16
C SER A 124 -17.00 -14.30 -4.39
N PHE A 125 -16.83 -13.05 -4.82
CA PHE A 125 -17.91 -12.12 -5.10
C PHE A 125 -17.50 -11.19 -6.24
N THR A 126 -18.41 -10.31 -6.65
CA THR A 126 -18.17 -9.34 -7.71
C THR A 126 -18.41 -7.95 -7.16
N LEU A 127 -17.45 -7.05 -7.33
CA LEU A 127 -17.63 -5.64 -7.03
C LEU A 127 -17.71 -4.83 -8.33
N PRO A 128 -18.69 -3.91 -8.46
CA PRO A 128 -18.65 -2.90 -9.50
C PRO A 128 -17.48 -1.95 -9.23
N GLY A 129 -16.75 -1.58 -10.27
CA GLY A 129 -15.63 -0.67 -10.18
C GLY A 129 -15.51 0.26 -11.39
N GLU A 130 -14.72 1.31 -11.22
CA GLU A 130 -14.38 2.26 -12.26
C GLU A 130 -12.88 2.20 -12.50
N PHE A 131 -12.48 2.10 -13.76
CA PHE A 131 -11.10 2.27 -14.16
C PHE A 131 -10.89 3.73 -14.53
N ILE A 132 -9.92 4.38 -13.88
CA ILE A 132 -9.53 5.75 -14.20
C ILE A 132 -8.02 5.81 -14.34
N LYS A 133 -7.55 6.01 -15.58
CA LYS A 133 -6.14 6.09 -16.00
C LYS A 133 -5.30 4.85 -15.68
N THR A 134 -4.85 4.72 -14.44
CA THR A 134 -4.02 3.59 -13.99
C THR A 134 -4.55 2.95 -12.71
N GLU A 135 -5.70 3.42 -12.21
CA GLU A 135 -6.27 2.97 -10.95
C GLU A 135 -7.63 2.30 -11.17
N LEU A 136 -7.88 1.23 -10.40
CA LEU A 136 -9.17 0.58 -10.28
C LEU A 136 -9.83 1.07 -8.99
N PHE A 137 -11.00 1.69 -9.07
CA PHE A 137 -11.75 2.26 -7.95
C PHE A 137 -12.93 1.36 -7.60
N PHE A 138 -13.16 1.19 -6.31
CA PHE A 138 -14.28 0.43 -5.77
C PHE A 138 -14.89 1.21 -4.61
N ASP A 139 -16.18 1.52 -4.71
CA ASP A 139 -16.92 2.24 -3.68
C ASP A 139 -17.50 1.28 -2.64
N ARG A 140 -17.48 1.73 -1.38
CA ARG A 140 -18.22 1.12 -0.27
C ARG A 140 -19.64 1.71 -0.22
N THR A 141 -20.52 1.14 -1.02
CA THR A 141 -21.96 1.45 -1.02
C THR A 141 -22.67 0.58 0.04
N PRO A 142 -23.96 0.81 0.33
CA PRO A 142 -24.74 -0.09 1.19
C PRO A 142 -24.74 -1.54 0.68
N ASP A 143 -24.75 -1.75 -0.64
CA ASP A 143 -24.83 -3.07 -1.26
C ASP A 143 -23.48 -3.79 -1.31
N THR A 144 -22.37 -3.05 -1.35
CA THR A 144 -21.01 -3.62 -1.44
C THR A 144 -20.26 -3.62 -0.12
N ALA A 145 -20.88 -3.16 0.98
CA ALA A 145 -20.18 -2.87 2.23
C ALA A 145 -19.46 -4.07 2.84
N GLU A 146 -20.09 -5.25 2.85
CA GLU A 146 -19.52 -6.47 3.43
C GLU A 146 -18.34 -6.97 2.60
N ASP A 147 -18.55 -7.19 1.30
CA ASP A 147 -17.53 -7.59 0.33
C ASP A 147 -16.33 -6.62 0.30
N PHE A 148 -16.61 -5.31 0.32
CA PHE A 148 -15.57 -4.28 0.43
C PHE A 148 -14.74 -4.46 1.70
N ASP A 149 -15.40 -4.57 2.86
CA ASP A 149 -14.71 -4.70 4.14
C ASP A 149 -13.90 -6.01 4.22
N GLU A 150 -14.36 -7.09 3.55
CA GLU A 150 -13.61 -8.32 3.38
C GLU A 150 -12.30 -8.11 2.59
N VAL A 151 -12.32 -7.43 1.44
CA VAL A 151 -11.09 -7.13 0.67
C VAL A 151 -10.10 -6.33 1.52
N ILE A 152 -10.59 -5.32 2.25
CA ILE A 152 -9.74 -4.48 3.10
C ILE A 152 -9.06 -5.28 4.23
N ARG A 153 -9.74 -6.31 4.75
CA ARG A 153 -9.27 -7.17 5.85
C ARG A 153 -8.49 -8.39 5.38
N ALA A 154 -8.56 -8.74 4.10
CA ALA A 154 -7.96 -9.93 3.52
C ALA A 154 -6.46 -10.05 3.84
N SER A 155 -6.01 -11.28 4.06
CA SER A 155 -4.59 -11.63 4.08
C SER A 155 -4.06 -11.88 2.67
N GLU A 156 -4.92 -12.37 1.79
CA GLU A 156 -4.68 -12.52 0.36
C GLU A 156 -5.99 -12.25 -0.39
N PHE A 157 -5.92 -11.54 -1.51
CA PHE A 157 -7.05 -11.48 -2.43
C PHE A 157 -6.59 -11.53 -3.89
N GLN A 158 -7.43 -12.11 -4.73
CA GLN A 158 -7.24 -12.13 -6.18
C GLN A 158 -8.32 -11.29 -6.82
N ALA A 159 -7.94 -10.42 -7.75
CA ALA A 159 -8.87 -9.62 -8.54
C ALA A 159 -8.77 -10.05 -10.00
N ARG A 160 -9.93 -10.33 -10.63
CA ARG A 160 -10.07 -10.54 -12.07
C ARG A 160 -10.91 -9.43 -12.67
N PHE A 161 -10.42 -8.75 -13.70
CA PHE A 161 -11.07 -7.58 -14.28
C PHE A 161 -10.68 -7.37 -15.75
N GLY A 162 -11.40 -6.44 -16.40
CA GLY A 162 -11.18 -6.07 -17.79
C GLY A 162 -11.65 -7.13 -18.79
N HIS A 163 -11.62 -6.78 -20.08
CA HIS A 163 -12.15 -7.64 -21.14
C HIS A 163 -11.36 -8.93 -21.35
N GLN A 164 -10.07 -8.92 -20.99
CA GLN A 164 -9.18 -10.07 -21.09
C GLN A 164 -9.12 -10.90 -19.80
N GLU A 165 -9.97 -10.59 -18.81
CA GLU A 165 -9.99 -11.21 -17.48
C GLU A 165 -8.61 -11.25 -16.81
N VAL A 166 -7.90 -10.11 -16.81
CA VAL A 166 -6.60 -10.02 -16.17
C VAL A 166 -6.73 -10.36 -14.70
N ARG A 167 -5.90 -11.30 -14.25
CA ARG A 167 -5.84 -11.75 -12.87
C ARG A 167 -4.63 -11.15 -12.17
N VAL A 168 -4.86 -10.55 -11.01
CA VAL A 168 -3.80 -10.08 -10.11
C VAL A 168 -4.00 -10.67 -8.73
N ILE A 169 -2.92 -11.09 -8.09
CA ILE A 169 -2.92 -11.64 -6.74
C ILE A 169 -2.21 -10.65 -5.83
N PHE A 170 -2.88 -10.21 -4.78
CA PHE A 170 -2.33 -9.36 -3.73
C PHE A 170 -2.15 -10.17 -2.45
N LYS A 171 -0.94 -10.14 -1.89
CA LYS A 171 -0.58 -10.85 -0.66
C LYS A 171 -0.15 -9.88 0.41
N VAL A 172 -0.86 -9.86 1.52
CA VAL A 172 -0.53 -9.03 2.68
C VAL A 172 0.53 -9.75 3.51
N MET A 173 1.68 -9.10 3.68
CA MET A 173 2.85 -9.60 4.39
C MET A 173 3.08 -8.75 5.64
N PRO A 174 2.58 -9.15 6.82
CA PRO A 174 2.74 -8.41 8.06
C PRO A 174 4.21 -8.12 8.43
N GLU A 175 5.13 -9.02 8.09
CA GLU A 175 6.57 -8.89 8.28
C GLU A 175 7.14 -7.64 7.59
N PHE A 176 6.61 -7.26 6.43
CA PHE A 176 7.04 -6.05 5.71
C PHE A 176 6.64 -4.76 6.43
N THR A 177 5.64 -4.83 7.32
CA THR A 177 5.31 -3.71 8.21
C THR A 177 6.49 -3.33 9.10
N LYS A 178 7.34 -4.29 9.50
CA LYS A 178 8.46 -4.01 10.40
C LYS A 178 9.53 -3.13 9.74
N ALA A 179 9.73 -3.28 8.42
CA ALA A 179 10.67 -2.48 7.64
C ALA A 179 10.11 -1.11 7.23
N LEU A 180 8.79 -0.92 7.37
CA LEU A 180 8.07 0.26 6.88
C LEU A 180 8.56 1.59 7.51
N PRO A 181 8.83 1.70 8.83
CA PRO A 181 9.28 2.96 9.41
C PRO A 181 10.61 3.46 8.83
N GLU A 182 11.59 2.56 8.67
CA GLU A 182 12.90 2.88 8.12
C GLU A 182 12.80 3.32 6.66
N LEU A 183 11.98 2.62 5.87
CA LEU A 183 11.76 2.96 4.47
C LEU A 183 11.01 4.29 4.30
N LEU A 184 9.96 4.54 5.10
CA LEU A 184 9.25 5.81 5.10
C LEU A 184 10.17 6.98 5.52
N GLN A 185 11.12 6.74 6.43
CA GLN A 185 12.15 7.71 6.78
C GLN A 185 13.11 7.96 5.61
N ALA A 186 13.60 6.90 4.94
CA ALA A 186 14.47 7.01 3.77
C ALA A 186 13.81 7.78 2.61
N MET A 187 12.50 7.58 2.40
CA MET A 187 11.69 8.30 1.42
C MET A 187 11.34 9.74 1.85
N LYS A 188 11.75 10.17 3.05
CA LYS A 188 11.39 11.48 3.64
C LYS A 188 9.88 11.70 3.63
N ALA A 189 9.10 10.66 3.95
CA ALA A 189 7.64 10.69 3.88
C ALA A 189 6.99 11.69 4.87
N GLY A 190 7.77 12.25 5.80
CA GLY A 190 7.32 13.11 6.88
C GLY A 190 6.78 12.30 8.06
N PRO A 191 6.12 12.96 9.03
CA PRO A 191 5.49 12.24 10.14
C PRO A 191 4.35 11.35 9.63
N VAL A 192 4.34 10.09 10.05
CA VAL A 192 3.36 9.07 9.66
C VAL A 192 2.68 8.47 10.87
N SER A 193 1.51 7.88 10.65
CA SER A 193 0.88 6.93 11.58
C SER A 193 0.73 5.60 10.85
N VAL A 194 1.07 4.52 11.52
CA VAL A 194 0.95 3.16 11.00
C VAL A 194 -0.15 2.48 11.80
N LEU A 195 -1.21 2.06 11.12
CA LEU A 195 -2.43 1.55 11.72
C LEU A 195 -2.67 0.12 11.22
N THR A 196 -3.15 -0.76 12.09
CA THR A 196 -3.80 -2.01 11.67
C THR A 196 -5.05 -1.71 10.84
N THR A 197 -5.59 -2.70 10.12
CA THR A 197 -6.85 -2.53 9.38
C THR A 197 -7.99 -2.06 10.28
N ASP A 198 -8.15 -2.66 11.46
CA ASP A 198 -9.20 -2.26 12.39
C ASP A 198 -9.02 -0.83 12.91
N GLU A 199 -7.79 -0.41 13.17
CA GLU A 199 -7.50 0.96 13.57
C GLU A 199 -7.77 1.96 12.45
N ALA A 200 -7.41 1.63 11.21
CA ALA A 200 -7.68 2.49 10.04
C ALA A 200 -9.18 2.64 9.79
N ILE A 201 -9.96 1.56 9.90
CA ILE A 201 -11.43 1.60 9.77
C ILE A 201 -12.02 2.46 10.90
N ARG A 202 -11.61 2.24 12.16
CA ARG A 202 -12.09 3.05 13.29
C ARG A 202 -11.71 4.52 13.15
N ASP A 203 -10.49 4.82 12.72
CA ASP A 203 -10.02 6.19 12.49
C ASP A 203 -10.82 6.87 11.36
N CYS A 204 -11.14 6.14 10.29
CA CYS A 204 -12.00 6.63 9.21
C CYS A 204 -13.41 6.97 9.70
N ARG A 205 -14.06 6.04 10.41
CA ARG A 205 -15.40 6.26 10.99
C ARG A 205 -15.41 7.48 11.91
N ARG A 206 -14.43 7.57 12.82
CA ARG A 206 -14.27 8.71 13.72
C ARG A 206 -14.08 10.03 12.96
N TYR A 207 -13.25 10.04 11.92
CA TYR A 207 -13.02 11.23 11.09
C TYR A 207 -14.29 11.71 10.39
N ARG A 208 -15.17 10.77 10.02
CA ARG A 208 -16.49 11.02 9.41
C ARG A 208 -17.57 11.40 10.43
N GLY A 209 -17.28 11.34 11.73
CA GLY A 209 -18.26 11.57 12.79
C GLY A 209 -19.26 10.42 12.96
N GLU A 210 -18.94 9.24 12.44
CA GLU A 210 -19.74 8.02 12.62
C GLU A 210 -19.49 7.46 14.04
N ARG A 211 -20.57 6.97 14.67
CA ARG A 211 -20.55 6.42 16.04
C ARG A 211 -20.23 4.93 16.04
#